data_AF-A0AAU1YC76-F1
#
_entry.id   AF-A0AAU1YC76-F1
#
_cell.length_a   1.000
_cell.length_b   1.000
_cell.length_c   1.000
_cell.angle_alpha   90.00
_cell.angle_beta   90.00
_cell.angle_gamma   90.00
#
_symmetry.space_group_name_H-M   'P 1'
#
loop_
_entity.id
_entity.type
_entity.pdbx_description
1 polymer ?
#
loop_
_entity_poly.entity_id
_entity_poly.type
_entity_poly.pdbx_seq_one_letter_code
_entity_poly.pdbx_strand_id
1 'polypeptide(L)'
;MAHTAMSGNGTTAGDDPLQTAVWRLRSRACWVDAAALIEPDSPQASLQRTALLVERCLYTEQGWEEAEDALRTAEAQARTDDERGAAACERGQLAYAATLFGVRDRSDEARAALGRAAALIAPGAPGRALLDFRRGVLAENLAHSPQAARAAYRRAHAGATAHGDLLLQSFTWRHLAGLALRDGELAEARHGFAESLRIREELGYLVGTAPALVSLADTASEPEASRLREEAGRLFRLLGGVPTWLARQLAPPPAATA
;
A
#
# COMPACT_ATOMS: atom_id res chain seq x y z
N MET A 1 -3.71 -24.54 9.93
CA MET A 1 -2.39 -24.06 9.47
C MET A 1 -2.62 -22.71 8.83
N ALA A 2 -2.60 -21.65 9.63
CA ALA A 2 -2.84 -20.28 9.19
C ALA A 2 -1.47 -19.59 9.08
N HIS A 3 -1.12 -19.12 7.89
CA HIS A 3 0.07 -18.31 7.68
C HIS A 3 -0.17 -16.93 8.28
N THR A 4 0.38 -16.72 9.47
CA THR A 4 0.47 -15.41 10.12
C THR A 4 1.19 -14.46 9.18
N ALA A 5 0.51 -13.37 8.84
CA ALA A 5 1.07 -12.26 8.08
C ALA A 5 2.34 -11.75 8.79
N MET A 6 3.44 -11.80 8.05
CA MET A 6 4.78 -11.50 8.52
C MET A 6 4.89 -10.03 8.93
N SER A 7 4.83 -9.80 10.23
CA SER A 7 5.47 -8.68 10.90
C SER A 7 6.53 -9.20 11.84
N GLY A 8 7.67 -9.56 11.26
CA GLY A 8 8.88 -9.88 12.00
C GLY A 8 9.86 -8.72 11.91
N ASN A 9 10.08 -8.04 13.03
CA ASN A 9 11.23 -7.16 13.22
C ASN A 9 12.52 -7.97 13.08
N GLY A 10 13.42 -7.57 12.19
CA GLY A 10 14.80 -8.04 12.16
C GLY A 10 14.94 -9.50 11.71
N THR A 11 15.97 -9.75 10.89
CA THR A 11 16.35 -11.10 10.49
C THR A 11 16.61 -11.95 11.74
N THR A 12 15.69 -12.85 12.07
CA THR A 12 15.94 -13.90 13.06
C THR A 12 16.12 -15.23 12.33
N ALA A 13 16.82 -16.17 12.95
CA ALA A 13 17.24 -17.43 12.36
C ALA A 13 16.11 -18.42 11.99
N GLY A 14 14.85 -17.96 11.93
CA GLY A 14 13.66 -18.74 11.58
C GLY A 14 12.83 -18.16 10.42
N ASP A 15 13.27 -17.07 9.78
CA ASP A 15 12.57 -16.49 8.64
C ASP A 15 12.78 -17.33 7.38
N ASP A 16 11.69 -17.66 6.67
CA ASP A 16 11.77 -18.33 5.36
C ASP A 16 12.67 -17.51 4.41
N PRO A 17 13.79 -18.08 3.91
CA PRO A 17 14.71 -17.39 3.03
C PRO A 17 14.05 -16.82 1.78
N LEU A 18 13.03 -17.50 1.24
CA LEU A 18 12.27 -17.04 0.09
C LEU A 18 11.50 -15.76 0.44
N GLN A 19 10.77 -15.77 1.55
CA GLN A 19 9.99 -14.60 2.00
C GLN A 19 10.90 -13.42 2.34
N THR A 20 12.07 -13.68 2.91
CA THR A 20 13.09 -12.66 3.15
C THR A 20 13.59 -12.03 1.84
N ALA A 21 13.83 -12.84 0.80
CA ALA A 21 14.24 -12.34 -0.51
C ALA A 21 13.14 -11.53 -1.19
N VAL A 22 11.90 -12.05 -1.20
CA VAL A 22 10.71 -11.35 -1.71
C VAL A 22 10.54 -10.00 -1.02
N TRP A 23 10.65 -9.94 0.31
CA TRP A 23 10.56 -8.70 1.08
C TRP A 23 11.62 -7.68 0.65
N ARG A 24 12.89 -8.09 0.59
CA ARG A 24 14.01 -7.20 0.23
C ARG A 24 13.87 -6.61 -1.17
N LEU A 25 13.34 -7.39 -2.11
CA LEU A 25 13.09 -6.97 -3.49
C LEU A 25 11.87 -6.03 -3.55
N ARG A 26 10.74 -6.44 -2.97
CA ARG A 26 9.52 -5.62 -2.87
C ARG A 26 9.80 -4.25 -2.26
N SER A 27 10.57 -4.21 -1.16
CA SER A 27 10.86 -2.97 -0.45
C SER A 27 11.69 -1.97 -1.24
N ARG A 28 12.36 -2.42 -2.31
CA ARG A 28 13.24 -1.64 -3.19
C ARG A 28 12.67 -1.44 -4.59
N ALA A 29 11.35 -1.59 -4.76
CA ALA A 29 10.67 -1.48 -6.05
C ALA A 29 11.02 -2.57 -7.07
N CYS A 30 11.62 -3.69 -6.66
CA CYS A 30 11.94 -4.83 -7.53
C CYS A 30 10.80 -5.85 -7.56
N TRP A 31 9.56 -5.41 -7.83
CA TRP A 31 8.38 -6.29 -7.79
C TRP A 31 8.40 -7.40 -8.84
N VAL A 32 8.96 -7.15 -10.03
CA VAL A 32 9.06 -8.17 -11.09
C VAL A 32 9.95 -9.31 -10.64
N ASP A 33 11.13 -8.99 -10.10
CA ASP A 33 12.06 -9.99 -9.57
C ASP A 33 11.45 -10.71 -8.36
N ALA A 34 10.80 -9.98 -7.45
CA ALA A 34 10.10 -10.57 -6.31
C ALA A 34 9.01 -11.55 -6.74
N ALA A 35 8.21 -11.17 -7.75
CA ALA A 35 7.16 -12.01 -8.31
C ALA A 35 7.75 -13.24 -9.03
N ALA A 36 8.89 -13.10 -9.71
CA ALA A 36 9.57 -14.19 -10.40
C ALA A 36 10.08 -15.29 -9.45
N LEU A 37 10.34 -14.96 -8.18
CA LEU A 37 10.68 -15.97 -7.15
C LEU A 37 9.49 -16.83 -6.71
N ILE A 38 8.26 -16.44 -7.06
CA ILE A 38 7.04 -17.11 -6.60
C ILE A 38 6.42 -17.87 -7.78
N GLU A 39 6.51 -19.19 -7.72
CA GLU A 39 5.78 -20.07 -8.64
C GLU A 39 4.29 -20.10 -8.29
N PRO A 40 3.37 -19.86 -9.24
CA PRO A 40 1.93 -19.81 -8.98
C PRO A 40 1.31 -21.22 -8.91
N ASP A 41 1.85 -22.09 -8.07
CA ASP A 41 1.47 -23.51 -7.96
C ASP A 41 0.32 -23.76 -6.95
N SER A 42 0.02 -22.75 -6.14
CA SER A 42 -0.96 -22.80 -5.05
C SER A 42 -1.74 -21.50 -4.95
N PRO A 43 -2.98 -21.52 -4.41
CA PRO A 43 -3.79 -20.31 -4.26
C PRO A 43 -3.06 -19.19 -3.49
N GLN A 44 -2.32 -19.56 -2.45
CA GLN A 44 -1.53 -18.62 -1.65
C GLN A 44 -0.37 -18.00 -2.44
N ALA A 45 0.41 -18.81 -3.16
CA ALA A 45 1.52 -18.32 -3.96
C ALA A 45 1.04 -17.43 -5.12
N SER A 46 -0.02 -17.85 -5.82
CA SER A 46 -0.64 -17.04 -6.89
C SER A 46 -1.18 -15.70 -6.38
N LEU A 47 -1.79 -15.68 -5.19
CA LEU A 47 -2.26 -14.46 -4.56
C LEU A 47 -1.11 -13.55 -4.16
N GLN A 48 -0.04 -14.09 -3.55
CA GLN A 48 1.14 -13.32 -3.17
C GLN A 48 1.81 -12.68 -4.40
N ARG A 49 1.98 -13.46 -5.47
CA ARG A 49 2.49 -12.98 -6.76
C ARG A 49 1.61 -11.85 -7.33
N THR A 50 0.28 -12.02 -7.27
CA THR A 50 -0.68 -11.00 -7.70
C THR A 50 -0.51 -9.70 -6.91
N ALA A 51 -0.43 -9.78 -5.57
CA ALA A 51 -0.29 -8.60 -4.71
C ALA A 51 0.97 -7.77 -5.06
N LEU A 52 2.10 -8.43 -5.37
CA LEU A 52 3.33 -7.76 -5.82
C LEU A 52 3.13 -7.02 -7.14
N LEU A 53 2.44 -7.62 -8.11
CA LEU A 53 2.21 -7.03 -9.43
C LEU A 53 1.17 -5.91 -9.39
N VAL A 54 0.14 -6.03 -8.53
CA VAL A 54 -0.81 -4.94 -8.28
C VAL A 54 -0.13 -3.76 -7.57
N GLU A 55 0.79 -4.03 -6.63
CA GLU A 55 1.58 -2.97 -5.99
C GLU A 55 2.53 -2.28 -6.99
N ARG A 56 3.16 -3.04 -7.90
CA ARG A 56 3.93 -2.47 -9.02
C ARG A 56 3.08 -1.49 -9.82
N CYS A 57 1.85 -1.84 -10.18
CA CYS A 57 0.95 -0.94 -10.90
C CYS A 57 0.72 0.37 -10.15
N LEU A 58 0.53 0.29 -8.81
CA LEU A 58 0.30 1.46 -7.97
C LEU A 58 1.49 2.41 -7.87
N TYR A 59 2.71 1.88 -7.95
CA TYR A 59 3.93 2.67 -7.77
C TYR A 59 4.56 3.11 -9.09
N THR A 60 4.31 2.39 -10.18
CA THR A 60 4.97 2.63 -11.47
C THR A 60 4.03 3.04 -12.59
N GLU A 61 2.70 2.93 -12.37
CA GLU A 61 1.68 3.18 -13.39
C GLU A 61 1.83 2.25 -14.63
N GLN A 62 2.51 1.10 -14.47
CA GLN A 62 2.83 0.13 -15.50
C GLN A 62 2.60 -1.32 -15.01
N GLY A 63 2.63 -2.29 -15.94
CA GLY A 63 2.53 -3.73 -15.62
C GLY A 63 1.10 -4.25 -15.45
N TRP A 64 0.12 -3.54 -16.04
CA TRP A 64 -1.31 -3.80 -15.87
C TRP A 64 -1.76 -5.14 -16.43
N GLU A 65 -1.24 -5.55 -17.59
CA GLU A 65 -1.60 -6.81 -18.24
C GLU A 65 -1.07 -7.99 -17.43
N GLU A 66 0.19 -7.94 -16.99
CA GLU A 66 0.79 -9.00 -16.18
C GLU A 66 0.10 -9.13 -14.81
N ALA A 67 -0.34 -8.01 -14.22
CA ALA A 67 -1.12 -8.03 -12.98
C ALA A 67 -2.51 -8.66 -13.19
N GLU A 68 -3.19 -8.37 -14.31
CA GLU A 68 -4.48 -8.97 -14.65
C GLU A 68 -4.33 -10.49 -14.91
N ASP A 69 -3.27 -10.92 -15.58
CA ASP A 69 -2.96 -12.35 -15.82
C ASP A 69 -2.70 -13.13 -14.52
N ALA A 70 -1.85 -12.57 -13.65
CA ALA A 70 -1.58 -13.17 -12.35
C ALA A 70 -2.86 -13.27 -11.51
N LEU A 71 -3.69 -12.23 -11.53
CA LEU A 71 -4.96 -12.21 -10.82
C LEU A 71 -5.95 -13.23 -11.37
N ARG A 72 -6.05 -13.39 -12.69
CA ARG A 72 -6.86 -14.47 -13.31
C ARG A 72 -6.42 -15.85 -12.83
N THR A 73 -5.12 -16.06 -12.70
CA THR A 73 -4.55 -17.31 -12.17
C THR A 73 -4.94 -17.53 -10.70
N ALA A 74 -4.80 -16.52 -9.86
CA ALA A 74 -5.18 -16.59 -8.45
C ALA A 74 -6.68 -16.87 -8.26
N GLU A 75 -7.55 -16.22 -9.04
CA GLU A 75 -8.99 -16.49 -9.01
C GLU A 75 -9.35 -17.90 -9.49
N ALA A 76 -8.68 -18.39 -10.54
CA ALA A 76 -8.88 -19.74 -11.05
C ALA A 76 -8.44 -20.84 -10.07
N GLN A 77 -7.53 -20.52 -9.15
CA GLN A 77 -7.06 -21.45 -8.13
C GLN A 77 -7.85 -21.38 -6.82
N ALA A 78 -8.52 -20.27 -6.51
CA ALA A 78 -9.30 -20.12 -5.29
C ALA A 78 -10.44 -21.16 -5.19
N ARG A 79 -10.50 -21.90 -4.08
CA ARG A 79 -11.50 -22.93 -3.81
C ARG A 79 -12.35 -22.60 -2.59
N THR A 80 -11.75 -22.02 -1.56
CA THR A 80 -12.42 -21.63 -0.32
C THR A 80 -12.94 -20.20 -0.40
N ASP A 81 -13.89 -19.86 0.48
CA ASP A 81 -14.42 -18.50 0.56
C ASP A 81 -13.34 -17.49 0.97
N ASP A 82 -12.42 -17.86 1.87
CA ASP A 82 -11.29 -17.02 2.26
C ASP A 82 -10.38 -16.72 1.06
N GLU A 83 -10.02 -17.73 0.26
CA GLU A 83 -9.19 -17.56 -0.94
C GLU A 83 -9.90 -16.70 -2.00
N ARG A 84 -11.20 -16.95 -2.22
CA ARG A 84 -12.02 -16.16 -3.17
C ARG A 84 -12.16 -14.72 -2.70
N GLY A 85 -12.32 -14.51 -1.40
CA GLY A 85 -12.40 -13.21 -0.78
C GLY A 85 -11.09 -12.44 -0.93
N ALA A 86 -9.96 -13.10 -0.73
CA ALA A 86 -8.64 -12.50 -0.91
C ALA A 86 -8.35 -12.15 -2.38
N ALA A 87 -8.68 -13.04 -3.33
CA ALA A 87 -8.56 -12.75 -4.77
C ALA A 87 -9.48 -11.59 -5.20
N ALA A 88 -10.74 -11.57 -4.71
CA ALA A 88 -11.65 -10.44 -4.93
C ALA A 88 -11.12 -9.13 -4.31
N CYS A 89 -10.40 -9.20 -3.20
CA CYS A 89 -9.75 -8.05 -2.59
C CYS A 89 -8.64 -7.49 -3.49
N GLU A 90 -7.81 -8.35 -4.12
CA GLU A 90 -6.82 -7.91 -5.12
C GLU A 90 -7.46 -7.35 -6.38
N ARG A 91 -8.55 -7.97 -6.87
CA ARG A 91 -9.35 -7.45 -7.99
C ARG A 91 -9.85 -6.04 -7.72
N GLY A 92 -10.36 -5.81 -6.52
CA GLY A 92 -10.78 -4.49 -6.08
C GLY A 92 -9.64 -3.47 -6.11
N GLN A 93 -8.45 -3.88 -5.67
CA GLN A 93 -7.27 -3.01 -5.64
C GLN A 93 -6.74 -2.68 -7.04
N LEU A 94 -6.68 -3.65 -7.95
CA LEU A 94 -6.25 -3.43 -9.33
C LEU A 94 -7.21 -2.51 -10.08
N ALA A 95 -8.52 -2.73 -9.95
CA ALA A 95 -9.54 -1.87 -10.53
C ALA A 95 -9.50 -0.44 -9.96
N TYR A 96 -9.30 -0.30 -8.64
CA TYR A 96 -9.07 0.98 -8.00
C TYR A 96 -7.84 1.70 -8.58
N ALA A 97 -6.70 1.01 -8.70
CA ALA A 97 -5.47 1.58 -9.22
C ALA A 97 -5.63 2.04 -10.68
N ALA A 98 -6.22 1.22 -11.53
CA ALA A 98 -6.45 1.55 -12.94
C ALA A 98 -7.35 2.78 -13.11
N THR A 99 -8.36 2.93 -12.23
CA THR A 99 -9.24 4.10 -12.21
C THR A 99 -8.47 5.34 -11.73
N LEU A 100 -7.75 5.22 -10.61
CA LEU A 100 -7.02 6.32 -9.99
C LEU A 100 -6.01 6.97 -10.95
N PHE A 101 -5.32 6.15 -11.76
CA PHE A 101 -4.31 6.63 -12.72
C PHE A 101 -4.85 6.84 -14.13
N GLY A 102 -6.18 6.77 -14.33
CA GLY A 102 -6.80 7.08 -15.62
C GLY A 102 -6.50 6.08 -16.75
N VAL A 103 -6.05 4.87 -16.42
CA VAL A 103 -5.82 3.79 -17.40
C VAL A 103 -7.14 3.29 -17.97
N ARG A 104 -8.12 3.08 -17.08
CA ARG A 104 -9.51 2.75 -17.42
C ARG A 104 -10.39 3.01 -16.20
N ASP A 105 -11.55 3.63 -16.40
CA ASP A 105 -12.53 3.71 -15.31
C ASP A 105 -13.10 2.33 -15.01
N ARG A 106 -12.74 1.82 -13.82
CA ARG A 106 -13.16 0.54 -13.25
C ARG A 106 -13.75 0.76 -11.85
N SER A 107 -14.32 1.94 -11.59
CA SER A 107 -14.86 2.32 -10.26
C SER A 107 -15.91 1.34 -9.75
N ASP A 108 -16.82 0.91 -10.62
CA ASP A 108 -17.88 -0.02 -10.26
C ASP A 108 -17.35 -1.43 -10.02
N GLU A 109 -16.37 -1.86 -10.81
CA GLU A 109 -15.69 -3.13 -10.60
C GLU A 109 -14.94 -3.14 -9.26
N ALA A 110 -14.22 -2.07 -8.94
CA ALA A 110 -13.52 -1.92 -7.67
C ALA A 110 -14.49 -2.05 -6.49
N ARG A 111 -15.63 -1.32 -6.55
CA ARG A 111 -16.66 -1.37 -5.51
C ARG A 111 -17.29 -2.75 -5.39
N ALA A 112 -17.64 -3.38 -6.51
CA ALA A 112 -18.25 -4.70 -6.53
C ALA A 112 -17.29 -5.78 -5.98
N ALA A 113 -16.03 -5.74 -6.39
CA ALA A 113 -15.03 -6.71 -5.96
C ALA A 113 -14.69 -6.57 -4.46
N LEU A 114 -14.50 -5.35 -3.94
CA LEU A 114 -14.32 -5.13 -2.50
C LEU A 114 -15.58 -5.47 -1.69
N GLY A 115 -16.77 -5.28 -2.27
CA GLY A 115 -18.04 -5.73 -1.68
C GLY A 115 -18.12 -7.26 -1.57
N ARG A 116 -17.74 -7.98 -2.63
CA ARG A 116 -17.63 -9.45 -2.61
C ARG A 116 -16.60 -9.93 -1.59
N ALA A 117 -15.42 -9.31 -1.55
CA ALA A 117 -14.41 -9.62 -0.56
C ALA A 117 -14.93 -9.44 0.88
N ALA A 118 -15.74 -8.39 1.15
CA ALA A 118 -16.32 -8.16 2.48
C ALA A 118 -17.37 -9.20 2.89
N ALA A 119 -18.05 -9.80 1.93
CA ALA A 119 -19.02 -10.88 2.17
C ALA A 119 -18.33 -12.23 2.43
N LEU A 120 -17.15 -12.44 1.85
CA LEU A 120 -16.41 -13.71 1.92
C LEU A 120 -15.40 -13.75 3.07
N ILE A 121 -14.69 -12.66 3.33
CA ILE A 121 -13.66 -12.59 4.39
C ILE A 121 -14.34 -12.35 5.73
N ALA A 122 -14.20 -13.30 6.66
CA ALA A 122 -14.78 -13.18 8.00
C ALA A 122 -14.29 -11.91 8.74
N PRO A 123 -15.13 -11.27 9.59
CA PRO A 123 -14.75 -10.02 10.27
C PRO A 123 -13.50 -10.09 11.16
N GLY A 124 -13.16 -11.26 11.70
CA GLY A 124 -11.96 -11.47 12.52
C GLY A 124 -10.78 -12.10 11.78
N ALA A 125 -10.91 -12.34 10.46
CA ALA A 125 -9.83 -12.93 9.68
C ALA A 125 -8.68 -11.91 9.48
N PRO A 126 -7.41 -12.35 9.45
CA PRO A 126 -6.27 -11.45 9.24
C PRO A 126 -6.39 -10.56 7.99
N GLY A 127 -6.95 -11.10 6.90
CA GLY A 127 -7.16 -10.35 5.65
C GLY A 127 -8.21 -9.23 5.72
N ARG A 128 -8.98 -9.13 6.81
CA ARG A 128 -10.03 -8.12 6.97
C ARG A 128 -9.46 -6.71 7.10
N ALA A 129 -8.33 -6.57 7.79
CA ALA A 129 -7.69 -5.27 8.00
C ALA A 129 -7.25 -4.64 6.66
N LEU A 130 -6.63 -5.44 5.78
CA LEU A 130 -6.22 -4.99 4.45
C LEU A 130 -7.44 -4.63 3.59
N LEU A 131 -8.51 -5.43 3.65
CA LEU A 131 -9.75 -5.11 2.95
C LEU A 131 -10.34 -3.76 3.41
N ASP A 132 -10.41 -3.51 4.72
CA ASP A 132 -10.89 -2.24 5.25
C ASP A 132 -10.01 -1.07 4.79
N PHE A 133 -8.69 -1.26 4.73
CA PHE A 133 -7.77 -0.25 4.19
C PHE A 133 -8.07 0.07 2.71
N ARG A 134 -8.23 -0.97 1.88
CA ARG A 134 -8.54 -0.83 0.45
C ARG A 134 -9.89 -0.14 0.20
N ARG A 135 -10.88 -0.45 1.03
CA ARG A 135 -12.17 0.28 1.02
C ARG A 135 -12.01 1.75 1.43
N GLY A 136 -11.07 2.03 2.35
CA GLY A 136 -10.73 3.39 2.75
C GLY A 136 -10.14 4.20 1.60
N VAL A 137 -9.15 3.67 0.87
CA VAL A 137 -8.52 4.41 -0.25
C VAL A 137 -9.49 4.62 -1.41
N LEU A 138 -10.41 3.67 -1.67
CA LEU A 138 -11.49 3.85 -2.63
C LEU A 138 -12.46 4.96 -2.17
N ALA A 139 -12.85 4.95 -0.90
CA ALA A 139 -13.75 5.96 -0.35
C ALA A 139 -13.14 7.36 -0.37
N GLU A 140 -11.84 7.47 -0.07
CA GLU A 140 -11.10 8.74 -0.08
C GLU A 140 -10.96 9.29 -1.50
N ASN A 141 -10.43 8.48 -2.41
CA ASN A 141 -9.90 8.99 -3.67
C ASN A 141 -10.89 8.92 -4.84
N LEU A 142 -11.85 7.98 -4.81
CA LEU A 142 -12.83 7.81 -5.88
C LEU A 142 -14.25 8.20 -5.47
N ALA A 143 -14.65 7.91 -4.23
CA ALA A 143 -15.99 8.28 -3.73
C ALA A 143 -16.03 9.65 -3.05
N HIS A 144 -14.87 10.28 -2.83
CA HIS A 144 -14.72 11.58 -2.16
C HIS A 144 -15.49 11.68 -0.83
N SER A 145 -15.48 10.59 -0.04
CA SER A 145 -16.17 10.48 1.24
C SER A 145 -15.15 10.38 2.39
N PRO A 146 -14.68 11.52 2.95
CA PRO A 146 -13.66 11.52 4.00
C PRO A 146 -14.14 10.85 5.29
N GLN A 147 -15.44 10.90 5.60
CA GLN A 147 -16.01 10.23 6.78
C GLN A 147 -15.97 8.70 6.62
N ALA A 148 -16.34 8.18 5.45
CA ALA A 148 -16.28 6.75 5.16
C ALA A 148 -14.82 6.26 5.13
N ALA A 149 -13.92 7.04 4.53
CA ALA A 149 -12.49 6.77 4.52
C ALA A 149 -11.93 6.69 5.95
N ARG A 150 -12.20 7.69 6.80
CA ARG A 150 -11.77 7.71 8.20
C ARG A 150 -12.25 6.49 8.98
N ALA A 151 -13.52 6.12 8.84
CA ALA A 151 -14.07 4.96 9.52
C ALA A 151 -13.40 3.66 9.05
N ALA A 152 -13.13 3.53 7.74
CA ALA A 152 -12.46 2.37 7.17
C ALA A 152 -10.99 2.27 7.62
N TYR A 153 -10.24 3.38 7.60
CA TYR A 153 -8.86 3.41 8.07
C TYR A 153 -8.73 3.12 9.57
N ARG A 154 -9.67 3.57 10.41
CA ARG A 154 -9.66 3.23 11.85
C ARG A 154 -9.87 1.73 12.08
N ARG A 155 -10.78 1.09 11.34
CA ARG A 155 -10.95 -0.38 11.41
C ARG A 155 -9.72 -1.12 10.91
N ALA A 156 -9.15 -0.68 9.79
CA ALA A 156 -7.92 -1.24 9.26
C ALA A 156 -6.75 -1.10 10.25
N HIS A 157 -6.61 0.07 10.90
CA HIS A 157 -5.58 0.32 11.89
C HIS A 157 -5.75 -0.59 13.11
N ALA A 158 -6.96 -0.70 13.65
CA ALA A 158 -7.24 -1.59 14.77
C ALA A 158 -6.96 -3.07 14.43
N GLY A 159 -7.35 -3.52 13.25
CA GLY A 159 -7.06 -4.88 12.77
C GLY A 159 -5.57 -5.12 12.55
N ALA A 160 -4.86 -4.16 11.95
CA ALA A 160 -3.42 -4.22 11.77
C ALA A 160 -2.71 -4.31 13.13
N THR A 161 -3.14 -3.55 14.14
CA THR A 161 -2.64 -3.66 15.51
C THR A 161 -2.92 -5.00 16.16
N ALA A 162 -4.15 -5.51 16.04
CA ALA A 162 -4.53 -6.78 16.63
C ALA A 162 -3.75 -7.98 16.06
N HIS A 163 -3.40 -7.92 14.77
CA HIS A 163 -2.63 -8.96 14.08
C HIS A 163 -1.13 -8.65 13.97
N GLY A 164 -0.69 -7.52 14.52
CA GLY A 164 0.69 -7.06 14.45
C GLY A 164 1.16 -6.65 13.05
N ASP A 165 0.31 -6.39 12.05
CA ASP A 165 0.70 -5.98 10.69
C ASP A 165 1.29 -4.55 10.66
N LEU A 166 2.60 -4.43 10.87
CA LEU A 166 3.30 -3.15 10.97
C LEU A 166 3.30 -2.39 9.65
N LEU A 167 3.41 -3.08 8.51
CA LEU A 167 3.41 -2.40 7.22
C LEU A 167 2.03 -1.76 6.96
N LEU A 168 0.95 -2.50 7.20
CA LEU A 168 -0.41 -1.95 7.07
C LEU A 168 -0.68 -0.85 8.11
N GLN A 169 -0.18 -0.98 9.34
CA GLN A 169 -0.21 0.10 10.32
C GLN A 169 0.45 1.37 9.77
N SER A 170 1.62 1.26 9.12
CA SER A 170 2.28 2.43 8.53
C SER A 170 1.42 3.12 7.46
N PHE A 171 0.65 2.36 6.67
CA PHE A 171 -0.26 2.93 5.68
C PHE A 171 -1.44 3.63 6.34
N THR A 172 -2.07 2.98 7.32
CA THR A 172 -3.22 3.56 8.04
C THR A 172 -2.84 4.83 8.79
N TRP A 173 -1.67 4.88 9.43
CA TRP A 173 -1.12 6.09 10.04
C TRP A 173 -1.03 7.24 9.04
N ARG A 174 -0.41 7.00 7.87
CA ARG A 174 -0.27 8.02 6.81
C ARG A 174 -1.63 8.55 6.34
N HIS A 175 -2.59 7.67 6.11
CA HIS A 175 -3.88 8.08 5.58
C HIS A 175 -4.75 8.80 6.63
N LEU A 176 -4.71 8.37 7.89
CA LEU A 176 -5.37 9.08 8.99
C LEU A 176 -4.76 10.46 9.23
N ALA A 177 -3.43 10.57 9.17
CA ALA A 177 -2.72 11.85 9.25
C ALA A 177 -3.06 12.78 8.09
N GLY A 178 -3.17 12.26 6.86
CA GLY A 178 -3.61 13.05 5.70
C GLY A 178 -5.04 13.60 5.85
N LEU A 179 -5.93 12.82 6.45
CA LEU A 179 -7.28 13.28 6.81
C LEU A 179 -7.24 14.35 7.91
N ALA A 180 -6.41 14.18 8.95
CA ALA A 180 -6.23 15.17 10.02
C ALA A 180 -5.67 16.49 9.48
N LEU A 181 -4.68 16.43 8.57
CA LEU A 181 -4.09 17.61 7.95
C LEU A 181 -5.13 18.43 7.17
N ARG A 182 -5.99 17.76 6.40
CA ARG A 182 -7.08 18.42 5.65
C ARG A 182 -8.12 19.08 6.56
N ASP A 183 -8.32 18.53 7.76
CA ASP A 183 -9.22 19.10 8.77
C ASP A 183 -8.53 20.22 9.60
N GLY A 184 -7.25 20.52 9.35
CA GLY A 184 -6.48 21.55 10.05
C GLY A 184 -5.82 21.09 11.35
N GLU A 185 -5.92 19.79 11.67
CA GLU A 185 -5.40 19.19 12.89
C GLU A 185 -3.90 18.88 12.75
N LEU A 186 -3.08 19.94 12.68
CA LEU A 186 -1.66 19.86 12.33
C LEU A 186 -0.84 18.97 13.27
N ALA A 187 -1.13 19.02 14.59
CA ALA A 187 -0.40 18.22 15.58
C ALA A 187 -0.68 16.71 15.42
N GLU A 188 -1.94 16.34 15.21
CA GLU A 188 -2.35 14.94 14.95
C GLU A 188 -1.76 14.44 13.62
N ALA A 189 -1.81 15.29 12.57
CA ALA A 189 -1.21 14.98 11.29
C ALA A 189 0.31 14.74 11.40
N ARG A 190 1.04 15.64 12.05
CA ARG A 190 2.49 15.50 12.24
C ARG A 190 2.84 14.22 12.99
N HIS A 191 2.10 13.90 14.06
CA HIS A 191 2.31 12.67 14.82
C HIS A 191 2.09 11.42 13.95
N GLY A 192 0.97 11.34 13.24
CA GLY A 192 0.67 10.17 12.41
C GLY A 192 1.63 10.00 11.21
N PHE A 193 2.09 11.10 10.60
CA PHE A 193 3.14 11.01 9.57
C PHE A 193 4.48 10.56 10.14
N ALA A 194 4.85 11.02 11.34
CA ALA A 194 6.08 10.58 12.01
C ALA A 194 6.02 9.08 12.36
N GLU A 195 4.91 8.57 12.89
CA GLU A 195 4.75 7.13 13.15
C GLU A 195 4.78 6.29 11.87
N SER A 196 4.12 6.77 10.80
CA SER A 196 4.21 6.14 9.47
C SER A 196 5.65 6.05 8.98
N LEU A 197 6.43 7.12 9.13
CA LEU A 197 7.84 7.15 8.70
C LEU A 197 8.68 6.19 9.53
N ARG A 198 8.60 6.29 10.87
CA ARG A 198 9.35 5.46 11.82
C ARG A 198 9.17 3.96 11.51
N ILE A 199 7.92 3.51 11.36
CA ILE A 199 7.64 2.10 11.06
C ILE A 199 8.25 1.67 9.72
N ARG A 200 8.19 2.52 8.68
CA ARG A 200 8.76 2.16 7.36
C ARG A 200 10.28 2.10 7.39
N GLU A 201 10.93 2.94 8.17
CA GLU A 201 12.37 2.89 8.40
C GLU A 201 12.77 1.61 9.15
N GLU A 202 12.07 1.26 10.24
CA GLU A 202 12.30 0.03 11.01
C GLU A 202 12.11 -1.23 10.16
N LEU A 203 11.12 -1.24 9.28
CA LEU A 203 10.85 -2.35 8.36
C LEU A 203 11.80 -2.40 7.15
N GLY A 204 12.56 -1.32 6.90
CA GLY A 204 13.34 -1.16 5.66
C GLY A 204 12.48 -1.10 4.40
N TYR A 205 11.26 -0.54 4.49
CA TYR A 205 10.32 -0.37 3.38
C TYR A 205 10.66 0.88 2.54
N LEU A 206 11.82 0.84 1.89
CA LEU A 206 12.46 1.99 1.24
C LEU A 206 11.58 2.70 0.20
N VAL A 207 10.84 1.94 -0.62
CA VAL A 207 9.94 2.50 -1.64
C VAL A 207 8.79 3.32 -1.03
N GLY A 208 8.42 3.04 0.22
CA GLY A 208 7.43 3.82 0.96
C GLY A 208 8.01 4.94 1.83
N THR A 209 9.33 5.01 1.99
CA THR A 209 10.01 6.01 2.84
C THR A 209 9.99 7.40 2.18
N ALA A 210 10.31 7.51 0.89
CA ALA A 210 10.30 8.80 0.20
C ALA A 210 8.91 9.49 0.24
N PRO A 211 7.78 8.80 -0.04
CA PRO A 211 6.46 9.38 0.19
C PRO A 211 6.16 9.74 1.65
N ALA A 212 6.67 8.97 2.63
CA ALA A 212 6.47 9.27 4.06
C ALA A 212 7.15 10.58 4.46
N LEU A 213 8.39 10.78 4.00
CA LEU A 213 9.16 12.00 4.23
C LEU A 213 8.46 13.24 3.65
N VAL A 214 7.93 13.14 2.42
CA VAL A 214 7.16 14.25 1.81
C VAL A 214 5.91 14.55 2.64
N SER A 215 5.16 13.51 3.07
CA SER A 215 3.97 13.73 3.90
C SER A 215 4.31 14.40 5.25
N LEU A 216 5.43 14.02 5.89
CA LEU A 216 5.89 14.69 7.10
C LEU A 216 6.31 16.14 6.84
N ALA A 217 6.98 16.40 5.71
CA ALA A 217 7.39 17.74 5.29
C ALA A 217 6.22 18.70 5.11
N ASP A 218 5.04 18.20 4.71
CA ASP A 218 3.82 18.99 4.57
C ASP A 218 3.25 19.48 5.92
N THR A 219 3.79 18.99 7.04
CA THR A 219 3.44 19.44 8.40
C THR A 219 4.58 20.16 9.12
N ALA A 220 5.74 20.29 8.48
CA ALA A 220 6.94 20.88 9.06
C ALA A 220 7.11 22.35 8.64
N SER A 221 7.78 23.15 9.46
CA SER A 221 8.21 24.50 9.09
C SER A 221 9.62 24.47 8.48
N GLU A 222 10.00 25.55 7.80
CA GLU A 222 11.39 25.69 7.35
C GLU A 222 12.35 25.85 8.55
N PRO A 223 13.59 25.30 8.49
CA PRO A 223 14.21 24.60 7.36
C PRO A 223 13.97 23.07 7.33
N GLU A 224 13.19 22.52 8.26
CA GLU A 224 12.95 21.08 8.40
C GLU A 224 12.24 20.50 7.17
N ALA A 225 11.22 21.22 6.66
CA ALA A 225 10.45 20.80 5.50
C ALA A 225 11.34 20.62 4.24
N SER A 226 12.23 21.58 3.96
CA SER A 226 13.19 21.46 2.85
C SER A 226 14.12 20.25 3.01
N ARG A 227 14.68 20.01 4.21
CA ARG A 227 15.56 18.86 4.46
C ARG A 227 14.86 17.52 4.23
N LEU A 228 13.61 17.40 4.67
CA LEU A 228 12.79 16.19 4.46
C LEU A 228 12.52 15.94 2.96
N ARG A 229 12.19 16.99 2.20
CA ARG A 229 11.99 16.88 0.74
C ARG A 229 13.28 16.57 -0.01
N GLU A 230 14.41 17.11 0.42
CA GLU A 230 15.72 16.77 -0.15
C GLU A 230 16.08 15.30 0.06
N GLU A 231 15.87 14.76 1.26
CA GLU A 231 16.08 13.33 1.54
C GLU A 231 15.12 12.45 0.72
N ALA A 232 13.84 12.80 0.67
CA ALA A 232 12.87 12.13 -0.19
C ALA A 232 13.33 12.12 -1.67
N GLY A 233 13.87 13.24 -2.16
CA GLY A 233 14.43 13.35 -3.50
C GLY A 233 15.66 12.48 -3.74
N ARG A 234 16.53 12.30 -2.73
CA ARG A 234 17.68 11.38 -2.82
C ARG A 234 17.21 9.93 -2.94
N LEU A 235 16.28 9.50 -2.08
CA LEU A 235 15.72 8.15 -2.10
C LEU A 235 14.94 7.87 -3.39
N PHE A 236 14.15 8.83 -3.86
CA PHE A 236 13.41 8.74 -5.13
C PHE A 236 14.35 8.50 -6.32
N ARG A 237 15.48 9.23 -6.40
CA ARG A 237 16.50 9.02 -7.44
C ARG A 237 17.22 7.68 -7.29
N LEU A 238 17.52 7.27 -6.06
CA LEU A 238 18.14 5.97 -5.78
C LEU A 238 17.28 4.80 -6.28
N LEU A 239 15.95 4.94 -6.18
CA LEU A 239 14.97 3.96 -6.66
C LEU A 239 14.56 4.15 -8.13
N GLY A 240 15.32 4.92 -8.91
CA GLY A 240 15.07 5.08 -10.34
C GLY A 240 13.80 5.88 -10.70
N GLY A 241 13.35 6.76 -9.81
CA GLY A 241 12.15 7.57 -10.05
C GLY A 241 10.84 6.89 -9.67
N VAL A 242 10.88 5.94 -8.73
CA VAL A 242 9.69 5.25 -8.18
C VAL A 242 9.44 5.73 -6.74
N PRO A 243 8.17 6.01 -6.35
CA PRO A 243 6.96 5.96 -7.18
C PRO A 243 6.82 7.11 -8.18
N THR A 244 6.34 6.83 -9.39
CA THR A 244 6.25 7.78 -10.51
C THR A 244 5.46 9.05 -10.17
N TRP A 245 4.38 8.90 -9.41
CA TRP A 245 3.53 10.00 -8.97
C TRP A 245 4.20 10.93 -7.93
N LEU A 246 5.32 10.56 -7.33
CA LEU A 246 6.04 11.41 -6.37
C LEU A 246 6.82 12.54 -7.07
N ALA A 247 7.16 12.37 -8.35
CA ALA A 247 7.94 13.34 -9.12
C ALA A 247 7.34 14.76 -9.07
N ARG A 248 6.01 14.86 -9.16
CA ARG A 248 5.25 16.11 -9.12
C ARG A 248 5.27 16.81 -7.75
N GLN A 249 5.49 16.08 -6.66
CA GLN A 249 5.60 16.64 -5.31
C GLN A 249 7.03 17.04 -4.96
N LEU A 250 8.02 16.47 -5.64
CA LEU A 250 9.45 16.75 -5.45
C LEU A 250 10.00 17.78 -6.44
N ALA A 251 9.22 18.17 -7.44
CA ALA A 251 9.61 19.23 -8.37
C ALA A 251 9.78 20.56 -7.60
N PRO A 252 10.87 21.31 -7.83
CA PRO A 252 11.02 22.64 -7.24
C PRO A 252 9.86 23.53 -7.71
N PRO A 253 9.38 24.47 -6.86
CA PRO A 253 8.39 25.44 -7.30
C PRO A 253 8.91 26.17 -8.55
N PRO A 254 8.04 26.48 -9.53
CA PRO A 254 8.47 27.19 -10.72
C PRO A 254 9.17 28.49 -10.30
N ALA A 255 10.35 28.73 -10.87
CA ALA A 255 11.08 29.95 -10.61
C ALA A 255 10.17 31.14 -10.89
N ALA A 256 9.99 32.03 -9.90
CA ALA A 256 9.23 33.25 -10.07
C ALA A 256 9.83 34.00 -11.26
N THR A 257 9.07 34.13 -12.34
CA THR A 257 9.41 35.02 -13.44
C THR A 257 9.47 36.43 -12.86
N ALA A 258 10.68 36.98 -12.81
CA ALA A 258 10.97 38.35 -12.41
C ALA A 258 10.39 39.37 -13.41
#